data_AF-A0A7S4T323-F1
#
_entry.id   AF-A0A7S4T323-F1
#
_cell.length_a   1.000
_cell.length_b   1.000
_cell.length_c   1.000
_cell.angle_alpha   90.00
_cell.angle_beta   90.00
_cell.angle_gamma   90.00
#
_symmetry.space_group_name_H-M   'P 1'
#
loop_
_entity.id
_entity.type
_entity.pdbx_description
1 polymer ?
#
loop_
_entity_poly.entity_id
_entity_poly.type
_entity_poly.pdbx_seq_one_letter_code
_entity_poly.pdbx_strand_id
1 'polypeptide(L)'
;SSLVAAPSAMAGFGCTGTRENSSPASNDSERGSDFEKDVEAPSSDDDASRTACCGSRQLVATEDQSMRPQLPACSLANVRLTIAALALTALTGLAGHAVMSMPPPGEHVEQPVDAWKPPPKLAPTHLTARTLLESGELADVATDQLMAVGHDSLTSEDRHMVRAVAGAGFGNISLMIQNREPVTARQLSSFQLTEEQKLSVLGVVRHMGDPRVQRVGRELTRALRDFLDASATDNRADMESHIRRALQPRLSELRQLRDEVLTAPLRQAGSTATGDASTLGGRWGVAINTERMRVVKTFSNKWKLEFDMSRPQRSTQAVSRRLQREEDSKLYGVAGGVAEQARVLLDQLQAVLGQFGIDTEVPGWITSLDGTSKPFLSELLACVKDSIGDAALMITCPMKFASAGIDVFSSLSEPAPTAAPVGLTGSAGKRPDPGSGIPDNVLWRDW
;
A
#
# COMPACT_ATOMS: atom_id res chain seq x y z
N SER A 1 -23.80 -53.80 28.27
CA SER A 1 -23.64 -54.66 27.10
C SER A 1 -22.80 -53.93 26.06
N SER A 2 -21.55 -54.40 25.89
CA SER A 2 -20.50 -54.15 24.86
C SER A 2 -20.33 -52.72 24.32
N LEU A 3 -19.25 -51.93 24.48
CA LEU A 3 -17.82 -52.09 24.84
C LEU A 3 -17.00 -53.09 23.98
N VAL A 4 -16.29 -52.54 22.99
CA VAL A 4 -15.11 -53.11 22.27
C VAL A 4 -14.20 -51.90 21.95
N ALA A 5 -13.15 -51.62 22.72
CA ALA A 5 -11.81 -52.21 22.76
C ALA A 5 -10.92 -51.83 21.55
N ALA A 6 -9.89 -51.03 21.87
CA ALA A 6 -8.72 -50.73 21.04
C ALA A 6 -7.73 -51.93 20.98
N PRO A 7 -6.68 -51.82 20.15
CA PRO A 7 -5.36 -52.17 20.66
C PRO A 7 -4.28 -51.12 20.33
N SER A 8 -3.40 -50.96 21.33
CA SER A 8 -2.10 -50.30 21.29
C SER A 8 -1.00 -51.18 20.67
N ALA A 9 0.13 -50.53 20.37
CA ALA A 9 1.52 -51.02 20.12
C ALA A 9 1.99 -50.69 18.69
N MET A 10 3.22 -50.25 18.40
CA MET A 10 4.45 -50.13 19.19
C MET A 10 5.43 -49.19 18.45
N ALA A 11 6.53 -48.85 19.13
CA ALA A 11 7.57 -47.91 18.78
C ALA A 11 8.41 -48.24 17.53
N GLY A 12 9.08 -47.21 16.99
CA GLY A 12 10.16 -47.33 16.01
C GLY A 12 10.95 -46.03 15.87
N PHE A 13 11.91 -45.81 16.77
CA PHE A 13 13.00 -44.84 16.60
C PHE A 13 13.91 -45.29 15.45
N GLY A 14 14.34 -44.35 14.59
CA GLY A 14 15.29 -44.64 13.51
C GLY A 14 16.06 -43.39 13.09
N CYS A 15 17.03 -42.97 13.90
CA CYS A 15 18.12 -42.11 13.45
C CYS A 15 19.13 -42.95 12.67
N THR A 16 19.39 -42.63 11.40
CA THR A 16 20.62 -43.04 10.72
C THR A 16 21.15 -41.87 9.91
N GLY A 17 22.28 -41.32 10.36
CA GLY A 17 23.17 -40.54 9.53
C GLY A 17 24.12 -41.48 8.82
N THR A 18 24.35 -41.26 7.53
CA THR A 18 25.51 -41.77 6.81
C THR A 18 26.13 -40.63 6.01
N ARG A 19 27.42 -40.48 6.26
CA ARG A 19 28.39 -39.56 5.69
C ARG A 19 29.17 -40.40 4.70
N GLU A 20 29.18 -40.05 3.42
CA GLU A 20 30.16 -40.61 2.49
C GLU A 20 30.60 -39.56 1.46
N ASN A 21 31.92 -39.43 1.40
CA ASN A 21 32.70 -38.62 0.47
C ASN A 21 32.59 -39.18 -0.95
N SER A 22 32.54 -38.30 -1.94
CA SER A 22 33.28 -38.47 -3.20
C SER A 22 33.16 -37.24 -4.10
N SER A 23 34.24 -36.46 -4.19
CA SER A 23 34.65 -35.82 -5.44
C SER A 23 35.32 -36.88 -6.34
N PRO A 24 35.40 -36.67 -7.68
CA PRO A 24 36.58 -35.97 -8.20
C PRO A 24 36.36 -35.12 -9.49
N ALA A 25 37.35 -34.26 -9.74
CA ALA A 25 37.98 -33.95 -11.05
C ALA A 25 37.11 -33.35 -12.19
N SER A 26 37.26 -32.06 -12.55
CA SER A 26 38.32 -31.42 -13.36
C SER A 26 38.06 -31.45 -14.88
N ASN A 27 37.98 -30.26 -15.48
CA ASN A 27 38.47 -29.82 -16.81
C ASN A 27 37.94 -28.39 -17.02
N ASP A 28 38.75 -27.33 -16.99
CA ASP A 28 39.78 -26.87 -17.95
C ASP A 28 39.24 -26.49 -19.35
N SER A 29 39.16 -25.18 -19.58
CA SER A 29 39.39 -24.44 -20.85
C SER A 29 39.08 -22.95 -20.58
N GLU A 30 40.06 -22.09 -20.31
CA GLU A 30 40.96 -21.40 -21.27
C GLU A 30 40.25 -20.52 -22.33
N ARG A 31 40.23 -19.21 -22.06
CA ARG A 31 40.52 -18.06 -22.96
C ARG A 31 40.12 -16.78 -22.20
N GLY A 32 40.98 -15.81 -21.93
CA GLY A 32 42.15 -15.36 -22.67
C GLY A 32 41.77 -14.09 -23.45
N SER A 33 41.90 -12.92 -22.83
CA SER A 33 42.14 -11.66 -23.53
C SER A 33 42.67 -10.61 -22.56
N ASP A 34 43.94 -10.33 -22.74
CA ASP A 34 44.76 -9.30 -22.12
C ASP A 34 44.19 -7.89 -22.34
N PHE A 35 44.29 -7.05 -21.31
CA PHE A 35 44.39 -5.61 -21.51
C PHE A 35 45.33 -5.02 -20.46
N GLU A 36 46.60 -5.03 -20.85
CA GLU A 36 47.72 -4.35 -20.21
C GLU A 36 47.69 -2.88 -20.65
N LYS A 37 47.68 -1.93 -19.71
CA LYS A 37 48.14 -0.54 -19.93
C LYS A 37 48.36 0.21 -18.61
N ASP A 38 49.64 0.55 -18.38
CA ASP A 38 50.21 1.79 -17.83
C ASP A 38 49.64 2.27 -16.47
N VAL A 39 50.28 2.03 -15.31
CA VAL A 39 51.54 2.62 -14.78
C VAL A 39 51.64 4.14 -14.98
N GLU A 40 51.20 4.88 -13.95
CA GLU A 40 51.81 6.16 -13.57
C GLU A 40 51.55 6.43 -12.08
N ALA A 41 52.62 6.38 -11.30
CA ALA A 41 52.71 6.95 -9.96
C ALA A 41 53.15 8.42 -10.08
N PRO A 42 52.86 9.25 -9.06
CA PRO A 42 53.97 10.07 -8.59
C PRO A 42 54.07 10.19 -7.06
N SER A 43 55.34 10.12 -6.64
CA SER A 43 56.02 10.92 -5.62
C SER A 43 55.46 10.98 -4.20
N SER A 44 56.20 10.30 -3.32
CA SER A 44 56.54 10.81 -1.99
C SER A 44 57.21 12.18 -2.12
N ASP A 45 56.96 13.07 -1.16
CA ASP A 45 58.01 13.65 -0.31
C ASP A 45 57.35 14.46 0.82
N ASP A 46 57.72 14.06 2.03
CA ASP A 46 58.06 14.88 3.19
C ASP A 46 57.20 16.10 3.57
N ASP A 47 56.58 16.03 4.75
CA ASP A 47 57.09 16.89 5.83
C ASP A 47 56.83 16.34 7.22
N ALA A 48 57.88 16.42 8.02
CA ALA A 48 57.98 15.95 9.38
C ALA A 48 57.52 17.04 10.38
N SER A 49 57.41 16.61 11.64
CA SER A 49 57.47 17.45 12.85
C SER A 49 56.15 18.02 13.37
N ARG A 50 55.61 17.34 14.39
CA ARG A 50 55.59 17.91 15.75
C ARG A 50 55.17 16.88 16.80
N THR A 51 56.18 16.46 17.55
CA THR A 51 56.10 15.69 18.79
C THR A 51 55.87 16.64 19.97
N ALA A 52 55.20 16.09 21.00
CA ALA A 52 55.18 16.50 22.41
C ALA A 52 54.22 17.64 22.83
N CYS A 53 53.26 17.31 23.70
CA CYS A 53 53.44 17.59 25.13
C CYS A 53 52.40 16.87 26.01
N CYS A 54 52.91 16.22 27.06
CA CYS A 54 52.18 15.74 28.23
C CYS A 54 51.35 16.85 28.88
N GLY A 55 50.20 16.47 29.45
CA GLY A 55 49.36 17.36 30.24
C GLY A 55 48.49 16.59 31.21
N SER A 56 49.11 15.99 32.22
CA SER A 56 48.46 15.45 33.41
C SER A 56 47.54 16.50 34.03
N ARG A 57 46.23 16.25 34.07
CA ARG A 57 45.28 17.10 34.79
C ARG A 57 45.32 16.73 36.27
N GLN A 58 45.88 17.65 37.06
CA GLN A 58 45.92 17.63 38.51
C GLN A 58 44.51 17.54 39.11
N LEU A 59 44.36 16.61 40.04
CA LEU A 59 43.42 16.67 41.15
C LEU A 59 43.71 17.93 41.96
N VAL A 60 42.84 18.92 41.85
CA VAL A 60 42.75 20.01 42.83
C VAL A 60 41.56 19.70 43.72
N ALA A 61 41.86 19.32 44.96
CA ALA A 61 40.92 19.28 46.06
C ALA A 61 40.62 20.73 46.48
N THR A 62 39.38 21.16 46.32
CA THR A 62 38.84 22.37 46.95
C THR A 62 37.52 22.05 47.63
N GLU A 63 37.55 22.19 48.95
CA GLU A 63 36.51 22.66 49.86
C GLU A 63 35.07 22.15 49.69
N ASP A 64 34.75 21.26 50.62
CA ASP A 64 33.52 21.14 51.40
C ASP A 64 32.56 22.35 51.32
N GLN A 65 31.62 22.31 50.37
CA GLN A 65 30.37 23.06 50.44
C GLN A 65 29.20 22.08 50.52
N SER A 66 28.60 22.04 51.70
CA SER A 66 27.32 21.43 52.03
C SER A 66 26.22 21.86 51.04
N MET A 67 26.03 21.07 49.97
CA MET A 67 24.83 21.15 49.13
C MET A 67 23.65 20.57 49.88
N ARG A 68 22.81 21.44 50.44
CA ARG A 68 21.42 21.09 50.73
C ARG A 68 20.69 20.91 49.39
N PRO A 69 19.98 19.79 49.17
CA PRO A 69 19.16 19.63 47.97
C PRO A 69 18.04 20.66 48.00
N GLN A 70 18.11 21.65 47.10
CA GLN A 70 16.96 22.52 46.82
C GLN A 70 15.95 21.69 46.05
N LEU A 71 14.90 21.27 46.75
CA LEU A 71 13.70 20.71 46.13
C LEU A 71 13.17 21.74 45.11
N PRO A 72 12.94 21.35 43.85
CA PRO A 72 12.40 22.26 42.85
C PRO A 72 11.04 22.76 43.34
N ALA A 73 10.89 24.09 43.40
CA ALA A 73 9.62 24.70 43.74
C ALA A 73 8.56 24.21 42.74
N CYS A 74 7.64 23.36 43.21
CA CYS A 74 6.48 22.92 42.45
C CYS A 74 5.62 24.13 42.12
N SER A 75 5.87 24.74 40.96
CA SER A 75 4.99 25.75 40.39
C SER A 75 3.62 25.12 40.18
N LEU A 76 2.60 25.74 40.77
CA LEU A 76 1.19 25.34 40.67
C LEU A 76 0.72 25.27 39.21
N ALA A 77 1.42 25.94 38.29
CA ALA A 77 1.20 25.85 36.85
C ALA A 77 1.57 24.48 36.26
N ASN A 78 2.68 23.86 36.72
CA ASN A 78 3.12 22.55 36.22
C ASN A 78 2.18 21.42 36.67
N VAL A 79 1.59 21.55 37.86
CA VAL A 79 0.57 20.61 38.37
C VAL A 79 -0.73 20.71 37.56
N ARG A 80 -1.16 21.93 37.19
CA ARG A 80 -2.36 22.11 36.36
C ARG A 80 -2.16 21.56 34.95
N LEU A 81 -0.98 21.76 34.35
CA LEU A 81 -0.67 21.24 33.02
C LEU A 81 -0.64 19.70 32.98
N THR A 82 -0.07 19.07 34.01
CA THR A 82 -0.04 17.60 34.12
C THR A 82 -1.42 17.01 34.36
N ILE A 83 -2.27 17.64 35.20
CA ILE A 83 -3.66 17.20 35.39
C ILE A 83 -4.47 17.33 34.08
N ALA A 84 -4.30 18.43 33.35
CA ALA A 84 -4.99 18.62 32.06
C ALA A 84 -4.55 17.59 31.01
N ALA A 85 -3.25 17.30 30.92
CA ALA A 85 -2.72 16.26 30.03
C ALA A 85 -3.27 14.87 30.38
N LEU A 86 -3.30 14.51 31.67
CA LEU A 86 -3.85 13.24 32.14
C LEU A 86 -5.36 13.12 31.84
N ALA A 87 -6.13 14.19 32.06
CA ALA A 87 -7.55 14.22 31.74
C ALA A 87 -7.82 14.06 30.23
N LEU A 88 -7.00 14.68 29.38
CA LEU A 88 -7.13 14.56 27.92
C LEU A 88 -6.79 13.14 27.44
N THR A 89 -5.76 12.50 28.00
CA THR A 89 -5.45 11.08 27.72
C THR A 89 -6.54 10.13 28.22
N ALA A 90 -7.16 10.40 29.37
CA ALA A 90 -8.26 9.58 29.88
C ALA A 90 -9.52 9.70 29.01
N LEU A 91 -9.86 10.92 28.56
CA LEU A 91 -11.01 11.16 27.69
C LEU A 91 -10.85 10.53 26.30
N THR A 92 -9.65 10.60 25.72
CA THR A 92 -9.35 9.96 24.43
C THR A 92 -9.32 8.43 24.54
N GLY A 93 -8.79 7.88 25.64
CA GLY A 93 -8.87 6.44 25.93
C GLY A 93 -10.31 5.93 26.06
N LEU A 94 -11.18 6.68 26.74
CA LEU A 94 -12.61 6.33 26.87
C LEU A 94 -13.36 6.39 25.53
N ALA A 95 -13.07 7.38 24.67
CA ALA A 95 -13.67 7.47 23.34
C ALA A 95 -13.21 6.31 22.43
N GLY A 96 -11.93 5.94 22.47
CA GLY A 96 -11.40 4.79 21.73
C GLY A 96 -12.01 3.47 22.21
N HIS A 97 -12.15 3.28 23.52
CA HIS A 97 -12.80 2.10 24.10
C HIS A 97 -14.28 2.00 23.69
N ALA A 98 -15.01 3.11 23.61
CA ALA A 98 -16.42 3.10 23.19
C ALA A 98 -16.59 2.72 21.70
N VAL A 99 -15.67 3.11 20.83
CA VAL A 99 -15.68 2.72 19.40
C VAL A 99 -15.35 1.24 19.22
N MET A 100 -14.41 0.71 20.00
CA MET A 100 -14.04 -0.72 19.91
C MET A 100 -14.96 -1.67 20.69
N SER A 101 -15.80 -1.15 21.59
CA SER A 101 -16.78 -1.95 22.35
C SER A 101 -18.18 -1.98 21.73
N MET A 102 -18.36 -1.47 20.51
CA MET A 102 -19.63 -1.67 19.82
C MET A 102 -19.80 -3.17 19.56
N PRO A 103 -20.87 -3.80 20.06
CA PRO A 103 -21.13 -5.19 19.76
C PRO A 103 -21.28 -5.36 18.25
N PRO A 104 -20.81 -6.47 17.66
CA PRO A 104 -21.05 -6.76 16.26
C PRO A 104 -22.56 -6.70 16.00
N PRO A 105 -23.01 -6.11 14.87
CA PRO A 105 -24.42 -6.03 14.55
C PRO A 105 -25.02 -7.45 14.48
N GLY A 106 -25.80 -7.76 15.51
CA GLY A 106 -26.88 -8.75 15.54
C GLY A 106 -26.60 -10.10 14.89
N GLU A 107 -26.17 -11.06 15.71
CA GLU A 107 -26.49 -12.47 15.51
C GLU A 107 -28.02 -12.59 15.50
N HIS A 108 -28.59 -12.74 14.31
CA HIS A 108 -30.03 -12.87 14.12
C HIS A 108 -30.51 -14.14 14.82
N VAL A 109 -31.47 -13.96 15.72
CA VAL A 109 -32.30 -15.00 16.33
C VAL A 109 -32.76 -15.97 15.23
N GLU A 110 -32.35 -17.24 15.33
CA GLU A 110 -32.87 -18.34 14.52
C GLU A 110 -34.39 -18.42 14.73
N GLN A 111 -35.16 -17.91 13.77
CA GLN A 111 -36.57 -18.18 13.66
C GLN A 111 -36.79 -19.59 13.10
N PRO A 112 -37.77 -20.34 13.62
CA PRO A 112 -38.07 -21.69 13.17
C PRO A 112 -38.43 -21.68 11.68
N VAL A 113 -37.73 -22.53 10.93
CA VAL A 113 -37.77 -22.62 9.47
C VAL A 113 -39.04 -23.33 9.02
N ASP A 114 -40.18 -22.65 9.11
CA ASP A 114 -41.42 -23.13 8.50
C ASP A 114 -41.35 -22.93 6.97
N ALA A 115 -41.32 -24.06 6.25
CA ALA A 115 -41.63 -24.22 4.83
C ALA A 115 -41.13 -23.11 3.88
N TRP A 116 -39.82 -23.13 3.62
CA TRP A 116 -39.19 -22.31 2.57
C TRP A 116 -39.74 -22.70 1.18
N LYS A 117 -40.66 -21.90 0.65
CA LYS A 117 -40.89 -21.83 -0.80
C LYS A 117 -39.66 -21.15 -1.41
N PRO A 118 -39.00 -21.74 -2.43
CA PRO A 118 -37.88 -21.07 -3.08
C PRO A 118 -38.37 -19.72 -3.62
N PRO A 119 -37.70 -18.61 -3.29
CA PRO A 119 -38.10 -17.31 -3.79
C PRO A 119 -38.09 -17.32 -5.32
N PRO A 120 -39.01 -16.57 -5.96
CA PRO A 120 -38.97 -16.37 -7.41
C PRO A 120 -37.57 -15.89 -7.80
N LYS A 121 -36.98 -16.46 -8.86
CA LYS A 121 -35.67 -16.09 -9.39
C LYS A 121 -35.66 -14.58 -9.64
N LEU A 122 -35.10 -13.81 -8.70
CA LEU A 122 -34.93 -12.38 -8.83
C LEU A 122 -33.96 -12.15 -10.00
N ALA A 123 -34.33 -11.19 -10.85
CA ALA A 123 -33.46 -10.61 -11.88
C ALA A 123 -32.07 -10.28 -11.29
N PRO A 124 -31.01 -10.28 -12.12
CA PRO A 124 -29.62 -10.14 -11.67
C PRO A 124 -29.50 -9.09 -10.57
N THR A 125 -29.09 -9.53 -9.38
CA THR A 125 -28.95 -8.70 -8.19
C THR A 125 -28.08 -7.50 -8.53
N HIS A 126 -28.71 -6.33 -8.59
CA HIS A 126 -28.05 -5.06 -8.87
C HIS A 126 -27.03 -4.75 -7.77
N LEU A 127 -25.77 -5.12 -7.99
CA LEU A 127 -24.68 -4.81 -7.07
C LEU A 127 -24.21 -3.39 -7.35
N THR A 128 -24.44 -2.50 -6.39
CA THR A 128 -23.91 -1.14 -6.43
C THR A 128 -22.46 -1.10 -5.93
N ALA A 129 -21.71 -0.06 -6.32
CA ALA A 129 -20.34 0.13 -5.84
C ALA A 129 -20.26 0.18 -4.30
N ARG A 130 -21.26 0.78 -3.65
CA ARG A 130 -21.37 0.76 -2.18
C ARG A 130 -21.60 -0.65 -1.63
N THR A 131 -22.54 -1.40 -2.21
CA THR A 131 -22.81 -2.78 -1.72
C THR A 131 -21.62 -3.73 -1.93
N LEU A 132 -20.72 -3.43 -2.88
CA LEU A 132 -19.45 -4.17 -3.02
C LEU A 132 -18.53 -3.98 -1.80
N LEU A 133 -18.42 -2.75 -1.27
CA LEU A 133 -17.66 -2.48 -0.03
C LEU A 133 -18.23 -3.26 1.16
N GLU A 134 -19.54 -3.45 1.19
CA GLU A 134 -20.26 -4.14 2.27
C GLU A 134 -20.38 -5.66 2.01
N SER A 135 -19.81 -6.16 0.89
CA SER A 135 -20.01 -7.54 0.46
C SER A 135 -19.10 -8.53 1.19
N GLY A 136 -19.63 -9.73 1.47
CA GLY A 136 -18.83 -10.86 1.94
C GLY A 136 -17.79 -11.31 0.92
N GLU A 137 -18.05 -11.17 -0.38
CA GLU A 137 -17.09 -11.53 -1.43
C GLU A 137 -15.80 -10.70 -1.34
N LEU A 138 -15.90 -9.39 -1.12
CA LEU A 138 -14.74 -8.53 -0.92
C LEU A 138 -13.98 -8.90 0.36
N ALA A 139 -14.69 -9.14 1.47
CA ALA A 139 -14.06 -9.56 2.73
C ALA A 139 -13.26 -10.87 2.54
N ASP A 140 -13.74 -11.77 1.70
CA ASP A 140 -13.11 -13.08 1.47
C ASP A 140 -11.84 -12.94 0.65
N VAL A 141 -11.92 -12.16 -0.43
CA VAL A 141 -10.75 -11.79 -1.24
C VAL A 141 -9.70 -11.12 -0.37
N ALA A 142 -10.09 -10.12 0.43
CA ALA A 142 -9.21 -9.42 1.35
C ALA A 142 -8.55 -10.36 2.35
N THR A 143 -9.34 -11.28 2.94
CA THR A 143 -8.86 -12.28 3.89
C THR A 143 -7.79 -13.16 3.28
N ASP A 144 -8.07 -13.77 2.13
CA ASP A 144 -7.14 -14.70 1.50
C ASP A 144 -5.82 -14.00 1.13
N GLN A 145 -5.89 -12.73 0.70
CA GLN A 145 -4.70 -11.92 0.41
C GLN A 145 -3.88 -11.60 1.66
N LEU A 146 -4.54 -11.18 2.75
CA LEU A 146 -3.86 -10.87 4.01
C LEU A 146 -3.23 -12.12 4.63
N MET A 147 -3.92 -13.26 4.55
CA MET A 147 -3.39 -14.55 5.01
C MET A 147 -2.18 -14.99 4.19
N ALA A 148 -2.22 -14.82 2.87
CA ALA A 148 -1.10 -15.18 1.99
C ALA A 148 0.13 -14.29 2.25
N VAL A 149 -0.08 -12.99 2.37
CA VAL A 149 1.02 -12.02 2.59
C VAL A 149 1.56 -12.10 4.01
N GLY A 150 0.68 -12.24 4.99
CA GLY A 150 1.03 -12.34 6.39
C GLY A 150 1.42 -13.74 6.84
N HIS A 151 1.70 -14.70 5.96
CA HIS A 151 1.94 -16.11 6.32
C HIS A 151 3.05 -16.33 7.36
N ASP A 152 4.02 -15.41 7.45
CA ASP A 152 5.08 -15.44 8.48
C ASP A 152 4.58 -14.99 9.87
N SER A 153 3.44 -14.32 9.94
CA SER A 153 2.86 -13.71 11.15
C SER A 153 1.43 -14.15 11.46
N LEU A 154 0.74 -14.77 10.51
CA LEU A 154 -0.64 -15.24 10.59
C LEU A 154 -0.66 -16.74 10.37
N THR A 155 -1.36 -17.47 11.23
CA THR A 155 -1.60 -18.91 11.11
C THR A 155 -2.98 -19.17 10.53
N SER A 156 -3.29 -20.41 10.14
CA SER A 156 -4.64 -20.79 9.68
C SER A 156 -5.73 -20.53 10.73
N GLU A 157 -5.38 -20.53 12.03
CA GLU A 157 -6.31 -20.23 13.13
C GLU A 157 -6.73 -18.76 13.14
N ASP A 158 -5.86 -17.86 12.66
CA ASP A 158 -6.13 -16.43 12.59
C ASP A 158 -7.17 -16.07 11.50
N ARG A 159 -7.47 -16.99 10.56
CA ARG A 159 -8.30 -16.69 9.37
C ARG A 159 -9.69 -16.12 9.70
N HIS A 160 -10.35 -16.63 10.75
CA HIS A 160 -11.65 -16.11 11.17
C HIS A 160 -11.57 -14.68 11.71
N MET A 161 -10.51 -14.37 12.47
CA MET A 161 -10.23 -13.01 12.93
C MET A 161 -9.95 -12.09 11.73
N VAL A 162 -9.10 -12.51 10.80
CA VAL A 162 -8.78 -11.73 9.59
C VAL A 162 -10.05 -11.42 8.79
N ARG A 163 -10.92 -12.41 8.57
CA ARG A 163 -12.20 -12.23 7.88
C ARG A 163 -13.14 -11.28 8.60
N ALA A 164 -13.28 -11.41 9.92
CA ALA A 164 -14.12 -10.54 10.72
C ALA A 164 -13.63 -9.08 10.64
N VAL A 165 -12.32 -8.87 10.76
CA VAL A 165 -11.70 -7.54 10.66
C VAL A 165 -11.83 -6.95 9.26
N ALA A 166 -11.67 -7.76 8.21
CA ALA A 166 -11.88 -7.31 6.84
C ALA A 166 -13.32 -6.86 6.60
N GLY A 167 -14.31 -7.69 6.96
CA GLY A 167 -15.73 -7.34 6.82
C GLY A 167 -16.11 -6.09 7.62
N ALA A 168 -15.72 -6.03 8.89
CA ALA A 168 -15.98 -4.87 9.73
C ALA A 168 -15.25 -3.60 9.24
N GLY A 169 -14.00 -3.74 8.79
CA GLY A 169 -13.19 -2.65 8.26
C GLY A 169 -13.81 -1.99 7.03
N PHE A 170 -14.19 -2.79 6.01
CA PHE A 170 -14.85 -2.24 4.82
C PHE A 170 -16.23 -1.66 5.13
N GLY A 171 -17.02 -2.31 5.99
CA GLY A 171 -18.31 -1.78 6.46
C GLY A 171 -18.16 -0.43 7.17
N ASN A 172 -17.18 -0.31 8.05
CA ASN A 172 -16.87 0.94 8.74
C ASN A 172 -16.42 2.04 7.77
N ILE A 173 -15.60 1.71 6.77
CA ILE A 173 -15.20 2.67 5.72
C ILE A 173 -16.42 3.13 4.92
N SER A 174 -17.33 2.23 4.54
CA SER A 174 -18.60 2.59 3.88
C SER A 174 -19.42 3.57 4.72
N LEU A 175 -19.58 3.30 6.03
CA LEU A 175 -20.27 4.20 6.95
C LEU A 175 -19.57 5.55 7.10
N MET A 176 -18.24 5.57 7.15
CA MET A 176 -17.47 6.81 7.22
C MET A 176 -17.65 7.65 5.94
N ILE A 177 -17.67 7.03 4.75
CA ILE A 177 -17.98 7.71 3.49
C ILE A 177 -19.39 8.29 3.54
N GLN A 178 -20.38 7.54 4.02
CA GLN A 178 -21.75 8.02 4.17
C GLN A 178 -21.85 9.26 5.09
N ASN A 179 -21.11 9.25 6.20
CA ASN A 179 -21.19 10.31 7.20
C ASN A 179 -20.38 11.55 6.83
N ARG A 180 -19.19 11.38 6.27
CA ARG A 180 -18.27 12.48 5.96
C ARG A 180 -18.48 13.04 4.56
N GLU A 181 -18.85 12.18 3.61
CA GLU A 181 -18.92 12.49 2.18
C GLU A 181 -20.23 11.97 1.57
N PRO A 182 -21.40 12.49 2.02
CA PRO A 182 -22.71 11.95 1.64
C PRO A 182 -23.02 12.10 0.14
N VAL A 183 -22.33 12.99 -0.58
CA VAL A 183 -22.43 13.09 -2.05
C VAL A 183 -21.79 11.87 -2.70
N THR A 184 -20.54 11.58 -2.36
CA THR A 184 -19.80 10.39 -2.82
C THR A 184 -20.54 9.10 -2.47
N ALA A 185 -21.07 9.00 -1.25
CA ALA A 185 -21.85 7.84 -0.84
C ALA A 185 -23.10 7.62 -1.72
N ARG A 186 -23.80 8.69 -2.11
CA ARG A 186 -24.94 8.61 -3.02
C ARG A 186 -24.51 8.20 -4.43
N GLN A 187 -23.39 8.73 -4.93
CA GLN A 187 -22.83 8.32 -6.23
C GLN A 187 -22.53 6.81 -6.24
N LEU A 188 -21.83 6.30 -5.21
CA LEU A 188 -21.51 4.88 -5.06
C LEU A 188 -22.75 3.99 -4.91
N SER A 189 -23.81 4.48 -4.27
CA SER A 189 -25.09 3.77 -4.16
C SER A 189 -25.92 3.81 -5.45
N SER A 190 -25.77 4.85 -6.27
CA SER A 190 -26.55 5.00 -7.51
C SER A 190 -25.95 4.22 -8.68
N PHE A 191 -24.64 3.97 -8.64
CA PHE A 191 -23.92 3.31 -9.71
C PHE A 191 -23.94 1.78 -9.55
N GLN A 192 -24.49 1.10 -10.55
CA GLN A 192 -24.54 -0.36 -10.61
C GLN A 192 -23.32 -0.89 -11.35
N LEU A 193 -22.62 -1.83 -10.72
CA LEU A 193 -21.50 -2.52 -11.33
C LEU A 193 -22.02 -3.68 -12.19
N THR A 194 -21.49 -3.78 -13.40
CA THR A 194 -21.57 -5.03 -14.16
C THR A 194 -20.75 -6.12 -13.46
N GLU A 195 -21.06 -7.39 -13.73
CA GLU A 195 -20.29 -8.50 -13.17
C GLU A 195 -18.82 -8.44 -13.59
N GLU A 196 -18.53 -8.03 -14.83
CA GLU A 196 -17.17 -7.84 -15.32
C GLU A 196 -16.42 -6.72 -14.58
N GLN A 197 -17.08 -5.58 -14.32
CA GLN A 197 -16.50 -4.50 -13.52
C GLN A 197 -16.24 -4.94 -12.07
N LYS A 198 -17.21 -5.64 -11.46
CA LYS A 198 -17.06 -6.21 -10.10
C LYS A 198 -15.84 -7.14 -10.04
N LEU A 199 -15.76 -8.10 -10.95
CA LEU A 199 -14.67 -9.07 -11.01
C LEU A 199 -13.32 -8.40 -11.29
N SER A 200 -13.30 -7.37 -12.13
CA SER A 200 -12.11 -6.57 -12.42
C SER A 200 -11.60 -5.85 -11.17
N VAL A 201 -12.49 -5.15 -10.46
CA VAL A 201 -12.16 -4.42 -9.22
C VAL A 201 -11.69 -5.39 -8.13
N LEU A 202 -12.37 -6.52 -7.95
CA LEU A 202 -11.93 -7.57 -7.02
C LEU A 202 -10.60 -8.20 -7.46
N GLY A 203 -10.36 -8.33 -8.76
CA GLY A 203 -9.10 -8.79 -9.34
C GLY A 203 -7.92 -7.93 -8.89
N VAL A 204 -8.07 -6.60 -8.91
CA VAL A 204 -7.01 -5.69 -8.43
C VAL A 204 -6.67 -5.95 -6.96
N VAL A 205 -7.67 -6.16 -6.11
CA VAL A 205 -7.44 -6.50 -4.69
C VAL A 205 -6.74 -7.85 -4.55
N ARG A 206 -7.11 -8.86 -5.37
CA ARG A 206 -6.41 -10.16 -5.42
C ARG A 206 -4.95 -10.04 -5.84
N HIS A 207 -4.60 -9.05 -6.67
CA HIS A 207 -3.22 -8.83 -7.07
C HIS A 207 -2.38 -8.11 -6.02
N MET A 208 -2.97 -7.61 -4.92
CA MET A 208 -2.20 -6.97 -3.86
C MET A 208 -1.29 -7.95 -3.09
N GLY A 209 -1.59 -9.25 -3.10
CA GLY A 209 -0.70 -10.28 -2.57
C GLY A 209 0.34 -10.80 -3.56
N ASP A 210 0.33 -10.36 -4.84
CA ASP A 210 1.35 -10.76 -5.81
C ASP A 210 2.71 -10.13 -5.43
N PRO A 211 3.74 -10.94 -5.15
CA PRO A 211 5.06 -10.44 -4.79
C PRO A 211 5.70 -9.54 -5.87
N ARG A 212 5.33 -9.71 -7.14
CA ARG A 212 5.80 -8.86 -8.25
C ARG A 212 5.25 -7.44 -8.13
N VAL A 213 3.97 -7.30 -7.80
CA VAL A 213 3.31 -5.99 -7.59
C VAL A 213 3.91 -5.27 -6.37
N GLN A 214 4.10 -6.00 -5.28
CA GLN A 214 4.76 -5.48 -4.07
C GLN A 214 6.20 -5.05 -4.32
N ARG A 215 6.94 -5.79 -5.15
CA ARG A 215 8.33 -5.45 -5.50
C ARG A 215 8.41 -4.10 -6.20
N VAL A 216 7.49 -3.81 -7.13
CA VAL A 216 7.43 -2.53 -7.84
C VAL A 216 7.24 -1.37 -6.87
N GLY A 217 6.27 -1.46 -5.96
CA GLY A 217 6.07 -0.39 -4.97
C GLY A 217 7.24 -0.27 -3.98
N ARG A 218 7.90 -1.37 -3.62
CA ARG A 218 9.11 -1.33 -2.79
C ARG A 218 10.27 -0.62 -3.48
N GLU A 219 10.46 -0.85 -4.78
CA GLU A 219 11.48 -0.16 -5.58
C GLU A 219 11.19 1.33 -5.72
N LEU A 220 9.92 1.70 -5.95
CA LEU A 220 9.49 3.09 -5.91
C LEU A 220 9.82 3.75 -4.56
N THR A 221 9.48 3.10 -3.44
CA THR A 221 9.77 3.63 -2.11
C THR A 221 11.27 3.77 -1.84
N ARG A 222 12.10 2.82 -2.32
CA ARG A 222 13.56 2.94 -2.23
C ARG A 222 14.07 4.13 -3.04
N ALA A 223 13.63 4.27 -4.28
CA ALA A 223 14.01 5.41 -5.13
C ALA A 223 13.62 6.76 -4.50
N LEU A 224 12.45 6.83 -3.87
CA LEU A 224 12.02 8.01 -3.13
C LEU A 224 12.90 8.30 -1.92
N ARG A 225 13.22 7.27 -1.12
CA ARG A 225 14.12 7.41 0.02
C ARG A 225 15.51 7.87 -0.42
N ASP A 226 16.07 7.22 -1.44
CA ASP A 226 17.41 7.53 -1.94
C ASP A 226 17.45 8.97 -2.52
N PHE A 227 16.36 9.44 -3.15
CA PHE A 227 16.21 10.84 -3.54
C PHE A 227 16.17 11.79 -2.33
N LEU A 228 15.37 11.47 -1.30
CA LEU A 228 15.26 12.28 -0.08
C LEU A 228 16.58 12.36 0.69
N ASP A 229 17.37 11.28 0.71
CA ASP A 229 18.68 11.24 1.36
C ASP A 229 19.74 12.04 0.57
N ALA A 230 19.65 12.05 -0.77
CA ALA A 230 20.62 12.71 -1.64
C ALA A 230 20.30 14.19 -1.94
N SER A 231 19.03 14.58 -1.89
CA SER A 231 18.57 15.91 -2.30
C SER A 231 18.38 16.83 -1.11
N ALA A 232 19.13 17.94 -1.07
CA ALA A 232 18.89 19.03 -0.13
C ALA A 232 17.68 19.91 -0.52
N THR A 233 17.16 19.73 -1.75
CA THR A 233 16.08 20.55 -2.31
C THR A 233 14.80 19.75 -2.49
N ASP A 234 13.67 20.33 -2.10
CA ASP A 234 12.32 19.81 -2.36
C ASP A 234 11.87 20.13 -3.80
N ASN A 235 12.70 19.75 -4.79
CA ASN A 235 12.39 19.97 -6.20
C ASN A 235 11.64 18.75 -6.78
N ARG A 236 10.35 18.94 -7.03
CA ARG A 236 9.49 17.92 -7.63
C ARG A 236 10.02 17.39 -8.97
N ALA A 237 10.53 18.25 -9.84
CA ALA A 237 11.00 17.82 -11.17
C ALA A 237 12.20 16.85 -11.06
N ASP A 238 13.09 17.09 -10.09
CA ASP A 238 14.23 16.22 -9.85
C ASP A 238 13.80 14.87 -9.28
N MET A 239 12.81 14.87 -8.39
CA MET A 239 12.20 13.64 -7.88
C MET A 239 11.56 12.82 -9.01
N GLU A 240 10.77 13.45 -9.88
CA GLU A 240 10.13 12.77 -11.01
C GLU A 240 11.16 12.17 -11.97
N SER A 241 12.23 12.91 -12.25
CA SER A 241 13.37 12.43 -13.03
C SER A 241 14.06 11.24 -12.37
N HIS A 242 14.22 11.28 -11.04
CA HIS A 242 14.83 10.21 -10.25
C HIS A 242 13.97 8.93 -10.27
N ILE A 243 12.66 9.04 -10.02
CA ILE A 243 11.71 7.91 -10.07
C ILE A 243 11.70 7.30 -11.48
N ARG A 244 11.65 8.14 -12.52
CA ARG A 244 11.65 7.67 -13.90
C ARG A 244 12.91 6.87 -14.21
N ARG A 245 14.09 7.37 -13.81
CA ARG A 245 15.36 6.68 -13.98
C ARG A 245 15.40 5.34 -13.26
N ALA A 246 14.83 5.28 -12.04
CA ALA A 246 14.78 4.05 -11.25
C ALA A 246 13.87 2.97 -11.88
N LEU A 247 12.71 3.37 -12.43
CA LEU A 247 11.73 2.44 -13.00
C LEU A 247 11.98 2.12 -14.48
N GLN A 248 12.73 2.96 -15.20
CA GLN A 248 13.00 2.82 -16.64
C GLN A 248 13.52 1.42 -17.06
N PRO A 249 14.46 0.79 -16.35
CA PRO A 249 15.02 -0.50 -16.77
C PRO A 249 13.99 -1.64 -16.84
N ARG A 250 12.83 -1.48 -16.18
CA ARG A 250 11.80 -2.51 -16.05
C ARG A 250 10.49 -2.16 -16.73
N LEU A 251 10.45 -1.15 -17.60
CA LEU A 251 9.22 -0.69 -18.23
C LEU A 251 8.44 -1.77 -18.98
N SER A 252 9.11 -2.75 -19.60
CA SER A 252 8.44 -3.88 -20.27
C SER A 252 7.71 -4.76 -19.26
N GLU A 253 8.36 -5.11 -18.16
CA GLU A 253 7.77 -5.89 -17.06
C GLU A 253 6.63 -5.13 -16.40
N LEU A 254 6.79 -3.82 -16.16
CA LEU A 254 5.75 -2.98 -15.57
C LEU A 254 4.49 -2.92 -16.45
N ARG A 255 4.63 -2.91 -17.77
CA ARG A 255 3.48 -2.98 -18.70
C ARG A 255 2.78 -4.32 -18.63
N GLN A 256 3.56 -5.41 -18.65
CA GLN A 256 3.00 -6.75 -18.51
C GLN A 256 2.22 -6.88 -17.18
N LEU A 257 2.82 -6.47 -16.07
CA LEU A 257 2.15 -6.49 -14.76
C LEU A 257 0.92 -5.59 -14.74
N ARG A 258 0.97 -4.40 -15.32
CA ARG A 258 -0.20 -3.53 -15.45
C ARG A 258 -1.34 -4.24 -16.20
N ASP A 259 -1.05 -4.92 -17.31
CA ASP A 259 -2.08 -5.57 -18.12
C ASP A 259 -2.66 -6.83 -17.44
N GLU A 260 -1.86 -7.49 -16.59
CA GLU A 260 -2.31 -8.59 -15.72
C GLU A 260 -3.18 -8.07 -14.56
N VAL A 261 -2.76 -6.99 -13.89
CA VAL A 261 -3.39 -6.45 -12.68
C VAL A 261 -4.61 -5.59 -13.00
N LEU A 262 -4.50 -4.71 -13.99
CA LEU A 262 -5.55 -3.80 -14.45
C LEU A 262 -6.13 -4.35 -15.76
N THR A 263 -7.29 -4.98 -15.64
CA THR A 263 -8.04 -5.51 -16.79
C THR A 263 -8.39 -4.40 -17.78
N ALA A 264 -8.68 -4.77 -19.02
CA ALA A 264 -9.00 -3.81 -20.08
C ALA A 264 -10.12 -2.81 -19.70
N PRO A 265 -11.22 -3.21 -19.02
CA PRO A 265 -12.25 -2.27 -18.55
C PRO A 265 -11.69 -1.16 -17.64
N LEU A 266 -10.76 -1.48 -16.74
CA LEU A 266 -10.15 -0.51 -15.81
C LEU A 266 -9.09 0.36 -16.50
N ARG A 267 -8.37 -0.18 -17.49
CA ARG A 267 -7.39 0.61 -18.27
C ARG A 267 -8.07 1.68 -19.13
N GLN A 268 -9.20 1.34 -19.75
CA GLN A 268 -9.96 2.29 -20.57
C GLN A 268 -10.52 3.43 -19.73
N ALA A 269 -10.90 3.16 -18.48
CA ALA A 269 -11.42 4.13 -17.52
C ALA A 269 -10.47 5.31 -17.26
N GLY A 270 -9.17 5.04 -17.14
CA GLY A 270 -8.19 6.07 -16.83
C GLY A 270 -7.80 6.97 -18.01
N SER A 271 -8.26 6.67 -19.23
CA SER A 271 -7.81 7.33 -20.46
C SER A 271 -8.67 8.54 -20.88
N THR A 272 -9.94 8.59 -20.47
CA THR A 272 -10.91 9.58 -20.97
C THR A 272 -10.91 10.90 -20.20
N ALA A 273 -10.35 10.94 -18.99
CA ALA A 273 -10.57 12.04 -18.04
C ALA A 273 -9.64 13.27 -18.18
N THR A 274 -8.55 13.19 -18.95
CA THR A 274 -7.63 14.34 -19.08
C THR A 274 -7.31 14.60 -20.54
N GLY A 275 -8.06 15.51 -21.16
CA GLY A 275 -7.90 15.96 -22.55
C GLY A 275 -6.60 16.72 -22.87
N ASP A 276 -5.61 16.70 -21.98
CA ASP A 276 -4.32 17.42 -22.12
C ASP A 276 -3.17 16.53 -22.62
N ALA A 277 -3.47 15.38 -23.25
CA ALA A 277 -2.47 14.46 -23.80
C ALA A 277 -1.68 15.01 -25.01
N SER A 278 -1.87 16.27 -25.40
CA SER A 278 -1.44 16.82 -26.70
C SER A 278 -0.14 17.64 -26.73
N THR A 279 0.59 17.87 -25.62
CA THR A 279 1.69 18.87 -25.63
C THR A 279 3.13 18.37 -25.45
N LEU A 280 3.40 17.07 -25.31
CA LEU A 280 4.78 16.57 -25.35
C LEU A 280 4.93 15.43 -26.37
N GLY A 281 5.15 15.81 -27.63
CA GLY A 281 5.38 14.96 -28.78
C GLY A 281 6.66 14.12 -28.71
N GLY A 282 6.69 13.16 -27.77
CA GLY A 282 7.72 12.13 -27.62
C GLY A 282 7.26 10.78 -28.15
N ARG A 283 7.51 10.55 -29.44
CA ARG A 283 7.35 9.30 -30.18
C ARG A 283 7.88 8.08 -29.37
N TRP A 284 6.97 7.19 -28.96
CA TRP A 284 7.18 5.84 -28.32
C TRP A 284 7.59 5.74 -26.84
N GLY A 285 7.46 6.78 -26.04
CA GLY A 285 7.70 6.67 -24.59
C GLY A 285 6.41 6.35 -23.83
N VAL A 286 6.32 5.20 -23.16
CA VAL A 286 5.37 5.09 -22.03
C VAL A 286 5.80 6.12 -21.01
N ALA A 287 4.97 7.15 -20.84
CA ALA A 287 5.20 8.17 -19.86
C ALA A 287 4.66 7.68 -18.52
N ILE A 288 5.53 7.68 -17.51
CA ILE A 288 5.10 7.54 -16.11
C ILE A 288 4.54 8.90 -15.71
N ASN A 289 3.21 8.99 -15.59
CA ASN A 289 2.56 10.19 -15.09
C ASN A 289 2.62 10.23 -13.57
N THR A 290 3.70 10.81 -13.05
CA THR A 290 3.95 10.97 -11.62
C THR A 290 2.87 11.79 -10.91
N GLU A 291 2.13 12.65 -11.61
CA GLU A 291 1.01 13.39 -11.01
C GLU A 291 -0.13 12.48 -10.59
N ARG A 292 -0.28 11.32 -11.23
CA ARG A 292 -1.27 10.31 -10.84
C ARG A 292 -0.79 9.44 -9.67
N MET A 293 0.50 9.46 -9.36
CA MET A 293 1.07 8.71 -8.24
C MET A 293 0.83 9.46 -6.93
N ARG A 294 0.08 8.86 -6.01
CA ARG A 294 -0.27 9.47 -4.72
C ARG A 294 0.95 9.89 -3.92
N VAL A 295 1.97 9.03 -3.92
CA VAL A 295 3.23 9.27 -3.21
C VAL A 295 3.95 10.52 -3.71
N VAL A 296 3.75 10.92 -4.97
CA VAL A 296 4.32 12.16 -5.54
C VAL A 296 3.42 13.36 -5.25
N LYS A 297 2.09 13.19 -5.23
CA LYS A 297 1.15 14.27 -4.86
C LYS A 297 1.42 14.83 -3.46
N THR A 298 1.91 14.01 -2.52
CA THR A 298 2.26 14.51 -1.18
C THR A 298 3.40 15.53 -1.17
N PHE A 299 4.19 15.65 -2.26
CA PHE A 299 5.29 16.63 -2.36
C PHE A 299 4.87 18.04 -2.76
N SER A 300 3.72 18.24 -3.42
CA SER A 300 3.32 19.60 -3.83
C SER A 300 2.88 20.50 -2.67
N ASN A 301 2.57 19.91 -1.51
CA ASN A 301 2.01 20.63 -0.36
C ASN A 301 3.05 20.74 0.76
N LYS A 302 4.09 21.56 0.55
CA LYS A 302 5.13 21.99 1.53
C LYS A 302 5.30 21.03 2.71
N TRP A 303 6.26 20.12 2.60
CA TRP A 303 6.62 19.15 3.63
C TRP A 303 6.86 19.81 5.00
N LYS A 304 5.86 19.82 5.88
CA LYS A 304 6.06 19.87 7.34
C LYS A 304 5.96 18.45 7.86
N LEU A 305 6.95 17.64 7.50
CA LEU A 305 7.08 16.31 8.07
C LEU A 305 7.75 16.44 9.44
N GLU A 306 6.98 16.81 10.45
CA GLU A 306 7.40 16.60 11.83
C GLU A 306 7.31 15.09 12.08
N PHE A 307 8.44 14.40 11.91
CA PHE A 307 8.59 13.04 12.39
C PHE A 307 8.49 13.07 13.92
N ASP A 308 7.29 12.84 14.45
CA ASP A 308 7.14 12.57 15.87
C ASP A 308 7.74 11.18 16.16
N MET A 309 9.05 11.17 16.45
CA MET A 309 9.82 10.00 16.84
C MET A 309 9.65 9.65 18.33
N SER A 310 8.62 10.16 19.01
CA SER A 310 8.29 9.74 20.37
C SER A 310 7.71 8.31 20.35
N ARG A 311 8.61 7.33 20.18
CA ARG A 311 8.33 5.92 20.44
C ARG A 311 7.76 5.80 21.86
N PRO A 312 6.59 5.17 22.07
CA PRO A 312 6.15 4.86 23.42
C PRO A 312 7.21 3.99 24.09
N GLN A 313 7.75 4.51 25.19
CA GLN A 313 8.82 3.90 25.96
C GLN A 313 8.35 2.51 26.43
N ARG A 314 9.01 1.45 25.93
CA ARG A 314 8.69 0.05 26.23
C ARG A 314 8.79 -0.18 27.75
N SER A 315 7.65 -0.11 28.46
CA SER A 315 7.59 -0.47 29.87
C SER A 315 7.67 -2.00 30.05
N THR A 316 8.54 -2.42 30.97
CA THR A 316 9.05 -3.77 31.22
C THR A 316 8.17 -4.62 32.15
N GLN A 317 6.84 -4.55 32.03
CA GLN A 317 5.97 -5.55 32.68
C GLN A 317 5.78 -6.74 31.73
N ALA A 318 6.52 -7.82 31.99
CA ALA A 318 7.30 -8.49 30.93
C ALA A 318 6.79 -9.83 30.38
N VAL A 319 5.66 -10.42 30.80
CA VAL A 319 5.25 -11.73 30.25
C VAL A 319 3.79 -11.78 29.79
N SER A 320 2.81 -11.46 30.64
CA SER A 320 1.40 -11.46 30.23
C SER A 320 1.08 -10.39 29.17
N ARG A 321 1.80 -9.25 29.18
CA ARG A 321 1.67 -8.23 28.13
C ARG A 321 2.26 -8.67 26.79
N ARG A 322 3.10 -9.71 26.74
CA ARG A 322 3.79 -10.08 25.50
C ARG A 322 2.86 -10.80 24.53
N LEU A 323 2.06 -11.75 25.04
CA LEU A 323 1.06 -12.46 24.23
C LEU A 323 -0.04 -11.51 23.75
N GLN A 324 -0.59 -10.68 24.63
CA GLN A 324 -1.58 -9.65 24.24
C GLN A 324 -1.03 -8.67 23.20
N ARG A 325 0.23 -8.23 23.33
CA ARG A 325 0.86 -7.36 22.33
C ARG A 325 1.00 -8.02 20.97
N GLU A 326 1.20 -9.33 20.92
CA GLU A 326 1.33 -10.06 19.66
C GLU A 326 -0.03 -10.16 18.95
N GLU A 327 -1.09 -10.55 19.67
CA GLU A 327 -2.46 -10.56 19.13
C GLU A 327 -2.91 -9.17 18.69
N ASP A 328 -2.68 -8.15 19.53
CA ASP A 328 -2.97 -6.76 19.19
C ASP A 328 -2.18 -6.33 17.94
N SER A 329 -0.89 -6.68 17.86
CA SER A 329 -0.04 -6.36 16.70
C SER A 329 -0.56 -7.00 15.41
N LYS A 330 -0.97 -8.28 15.45
CA LYS A 330 -1.62 -8.93 14.30
C LYS A 330 -2.89 -8.19 13.90
N LEU A 331 -3.74 -7.84 14.86
CA LEU A 331 -5.00 -7.12 14.62
C LEU A 331 -4.75 -5.77 13.94
N TYR A 332 -3.80 -4.98 14.44
CA TYR A 332 -3.39 -3.71 13.82
C TYR A 332 -2.81 -3.93 12.42
N GLY A 333 -2.03 -4.99 12.22
CA GLY A 333 -1.50 -5.37 10.91
C GLY A 333 -2.59 -5.68 9.88
N VAL A 334 -3.58 -6.48 10.30
CA VAL A 334 -4.73 -6.85 9.47
C VAL A 334 -5.57 -5.61 9.16
N ALA A 335 -5.93 -4.81 10.16
CA ALA A 335 -6.68 -3.58 9.95
C ALA A 335 -5.95 -2.62 9.00
N GLY A 336 -4.62 -2.46 9.21
CA GLY A 336 -3.71 -1.75 8.31
C GLY A 336 -3.81 -2.21 6.87
N GLY A 337 -3.72 -3.52 6.65
CA GLY A 337 -3.85 -4.13 5.33
C GLY A 337 -5.23 -3.92 4.69
N VAL A 338 -6.31 -4.01 5.47
CA VAL A 338 -7.69 -3.77 4.99
C VAL A 338 -7.87 -2.32 4.52
N ALA A 339 -7.32 -1.34 5.26
CA ALA A 339 -7.40 0.05 4.84
C ALA A 339 -6.68 0.31 3.50
N GLU A 340 -5.51 -0.32 3.29
CA GLU A 340 -4.80 -0.24 2.00
C GLU A 340 -5.60 -0.88 0.86
N GLN A 341 -6.25 -2.01 1.10
CA GLN A 341 -7.12 -2.66 0.10
C GLN A 341 -8.35 -1.80 -0.21
N ALA A 342 -8.98 -1.21 0.80
CA ALA A 342 -10.16 -0.34 0.64
C ALA A 342 -9.83 0.89 -0.19
N ARG A 343 -8.66 1.51 0.07
CA ARG A 343 -8.13 2.62 -0.72
C ARG A 343 -8.01 2.23 -2.20
N VAL A 344 -7.30 1.14 -2.48
CA VAL A 344 -7.10 0.65 -3.86
C VAL A 344 -8.45 0.38 -4.52
N LEU A 345 -9.37 -0.28 -3.84
CA LEU A 345 -10.72 -0.55 -4.34
C LEU A 345 -11.45 0.74 -4.73
N LEU A 346 -11.45 1.74 -3.87
CA LEU A 346 -12.12 3.02 -4.11
C LEU A 346 -11.51 3.79 -5.28
N ASP A 347 -10.18 3.76 -5.43
CA ASP A 347 -9.51 4.35 -6.60
C ASP A 347 -9.96 3.65 -7.90
N GLN A 348 -10.11 2.32 -7.89
CA GLN A 348 -10.63 1.58 -9.05
C GLN A 348 -12.11 1.89 -9.33
N LEU A 349 -12.93 2.01 -8.29
CA LEU A 349 -14.33 2.40 -8.42
C LEU A 349 -14.46 3.82 -8.99
N GLN A 350 -13.61 4.76 -8.56
CA GLN A 350 -13.54 6.09 -9.12
C GLN A 350 -13.18 6.05 -10.62
N ALA A 351 -12.20 5.24 -11.00
CA ALA A 351 -11.84 5.08 -12.41
C ALA A 351 -13.05 4.60 -13.24
N VAL A 352 -13.78 3.61 -12.74
CA VAL A 352 -15.01 3.11 -13.39
C VAL A 352 -16.08 4.20 -13.48
N LEU A 353 -16.34 4.94 -12.40
CA LEU A 353 -17.30 6.06 -12.39
C LEU A 353 -16.94 7.16 -13.39
N GLY A 354 -15.64 7.46 -13.53
CA GLY A 354 -15.11 8.44 -14.48
C GLY A 354 -15.45 8.13 -15.94
N GLN A 355 -15.63 6.85 -16.31
CA GLN A 355 -16.09 6.46 -17.65
C GLN A 355 -17.47 7.01 -17.99
N PHE A 356 -18.30 7.21 -16.98
CA PHE A 356 -19.68 7.69 -17.11
C PHE A 356 -19.78 9.20 -16.84
N GLY A 357 -18.65 9.91 -16.77
CA GLY A 357 -18.61 11.34 -16.48
C GLY A 357 -18.96 11.69 -15.03
N ILE A 358 -18.96 10.70 -14.13
CA ILE A 358 -19.16 10.92 -12.70
C ILE A 358 -17.77 11.11 -12.09
N ASP A 359 -17.40 12.39 -11.90
CA ASP A 359 -16.19 12.71 -11.14
C ASP A 359 -16.50 12.64 -9.64
N THR A 360 -15.72 11.82 -8.93
CA THR A 360 -15.87 11.56 -7.51
C THR A 360 -14.49 11.62 -6.89
N GLU A 361 -14.19 12.63 -6.09
CA GLU A 361 -12.91 12.66 -5.38
C GLU A 361 -12.91 11.59 -4.27
N VAL A 362 -11.93 10.68 -4.32
CA VAL A 362 -11.70 9.75 -3.19
C VAL A 362 -11.13 10.56 -2.03
N PRO A 363 -11.81 10.60 -0.88
CA PRO A 363 -11.40 11.42 0.24
C PRO A 363 -10.03 10.98 0.79
N GLY A 364 -9.11 11.93 0.97
CA GLY A 364 -7.76 11.65 1.46
C GLY A 364 -7.71 11.04 2.87
N TRP A 365 -8.77 11.16 3.67
CA TRP A 365 -8.81 10.59 5.03
C TRP A 365 -8.95 9.06 5.04
N ILE A 366 -9.39 8.43 3.95
CA ILE A 366 -9.58 6.97 3.87
C ILE A 366 -8.25 6.22 4.03
N THR A 367 -7.11 6.88 3.81
CA THR A 367 -5.78 6.29 4.01
C THR A 367 -5.29 6.31 5.44
N SER A 368 -6.02 6.93 6.36
CA SER A 368 -5.60 7.06 7.76
C SER A 368 -6.56 6.31 8.66
N LEU A 369 -6.11 5.14 9.14
CA LEU A 369 -6.83 4.35 10.15
C LEU A 369 -7.02 5.10 11.46
N ASP A 370 -6.06 5.95 11.83
CA ASP A 370 -6.07 6.69 13.08
C ASP A 370 -6.70 8.08 12.94
N GLY A 371 -7.18 8.44 11.75
CA GLY A 371 -7.64 9.79 11.43
C GLY A 371 -6.54 10.85 11.52
N THR A 372 -5.29 10.46 11.82
CA THR A 372 -4.15 11.35 11.80
C THR A 372 -3.65 11.47 10.38
N SER A 373 -3.54 12.69 9.89
CA SER A 373 -3.14 12.98 8.51
C SER A 373 -1.65 12.73 8.26
N LYS A 374 -1.04 11.70 8.87
CA LYS A 374 0.32 11.30 8.55
C LYS A 374 0.37 10.99 7.06
N PRO A 375 1.31 11.61 6.31
CA PRO A 375 1.35 11.39 4.88
C PRO A 375 1.80 9.96 4.62
N PHE A 376 1.10 9.29 3.71
CA PHE A 376 1.35 7.93 3.25
C PHE A 376 2.84 7.61 3.02
N LEU A 377 3.62 8.56 2.51
CA LEU A 377 5.05 8.38 2.30
C LEU A 377 5.84 8.14 3.60
N SER A 378 5.50 8.81 4.70
CA SER A 378 6.19 8.57 5.98
C SER A 378 6.04 7.13 6.47
N GLU A 379 4.86 6.54 6.24
CA GLU A 379 4.57 5.16 6.61
C GLU A 379 5.22 4.16 5.65
N LEU A 380 5.26 4.47 4.35
CA LEU A 380 6.02 3.69 3.37
C LEU A 380 7.52 3.67 3.69
N LEU A 381 8.09 4.81 4.07
CA LEU A 381 9.50 4.89 4.47
C LEU A 381 9.78 4.11 5.74
N ALA A 382 8.86 4.13 6.71
CA ALA A 382 8.95 3.29 7.91
C ALA A 382 9.00 1.79 7.55
N CYS A 383 8.23 1.36 6.55
CA CYS A 383 8.25 -0.02 6.05
C CYS A 383 9.57 -0.46 5.42
N VAL A 384 10.36 0.47 4.88
CA VAL A 384 11.69 0.16 4.34
C VAL A 384 12.74 0.08 5.45
N LYS A 385 12.54 0.77 6.57
CA LYS A 385 13.52 0.88 7.66
C LYS A 385 13.40 -0.25 8.70
N ASP A 386 12.18 -0.62 9.09
CA ASP A 386 11.95 -1.30 10.38
C ASP A 386 11.06 -2.57 10.32
N SER A 387 11.02 -3.35 9.23
CA SER A 387 10.06 -4.47 9.13
C SER A 387 10.38 -5.72 9.98
N ILE A 388 11.59 -5.85 10.54
CA ILE A 388 12.01 -7.11 11.17
C ILE A 388 11.45 -7.24 12.60
N GLY A 389 10.53 -8.18 12.79
CA GLY A 389 10.07 -8.62 14.11
C GLY A 389 8.83 -7.92 14.67
N ASP A 390 8.14 -7.09 13.88
CA ASP A 390 6.82 -6.53 14.23
C ASP A 390 5.76 -7.13 13.30
N ALA A 391 4.86 -7.96 13.85
CA ALA A 391 3.83 -8.65 13.08
C ALA A 391 2.92 -7.66 12.32
N ALA A 392 2.62 -6.51 12.92
CA ALA A 392 1.82 -5.47 12.28
C ALA A 392 2.47 -4.96 10.99
N LEU A 393 3.78 -4.74 11.02
CA LEU A 393 4.55 -4.29 9.86
C LEU A 393 4.74 -5.40 8.83
N MET A 394 4.94 -6.64 9.26
CA MET A 394 5.04 -7.80 8.37
C MET A 394 3.77 -8.03 7.55
N ILE A 395 2.59 -7.72 8.11
CA ILE A 395 1.31 -7.81 7.42
C ILE A 395 1.03 -6.55 6.58
N THR A 396 1.22 -5.36 7.16
CA THR A 396 0.79 -4.09 6.53
C THR A 396 1.75 -3.64 5.43
N CYS A 397 3.07 -3.75 5.64
CA CYS A 397 4.04 -3.18 4.71
C CYS A 397 3.97 -3.76 3.30
N PRO A 398 3.82 -5.07 3.10
CA PRO A 398 3.62 -5.59 1.75
C PRO A 398 2.33 -5.07 1.10
N MET A 399 1.24 -4.89 1.86
CA MET A 399 0.02 -4.25 1.34
C MET A 399 0.27 -2.80 0.91
N LYS A 400 1.03 -2.01 1.67
CA LYS A 400 1.43 -0.65 1.29
C LYS A 400 2.29 -0.63 0.02
N PHE A 401 3.21 -1.57 -0.10
CA PHE A 401 4.01 -1.69 -1.33
C PHE A 401 3.16 -2.13 -2.52
N ALA A 402 2.20 -3.04 -2.35
CA ALA A 402 1.29 -3.41 -3.43
C ALA A 402 0.44 -2.22 -3.89
N SER A 403 -0.14 -1.53 -2.92
CA SER A 403 -0.88 -0.28 -3.04
C SER A 403 -0.07 0.76 -3.85
N ALA A 404 1.21 1.00 -3.51
CA ALA A 404 2.10 1.86 -4.28
C ALA A 404 2.45 1.32 -5.69
N GLY A 405 2.57 0.00 -5.85
CA GLY A 405 2.80 -0.63 -7.16
C GLY A 405 1.61 -0.46 -8.12
N ILE A 406 0.38 -0.54 -7.61
CA ILE A 406 -0.83 -0.31 -8.39
C ILE A 406 -0.95 1.17 -8.81
N ASP A 407 -0.52 2.11 -7.96
CA ASP A 407 -0.41 3.52 -8.34
C ASP A 407 0.57 3.70 -9.52
N VAL A 408 1.70 2.98 -9.54
CA VAL A 408 2.62 2.97 -10.70
C VAL A 408 1.89 2.49 -11.93
N PHE A 409 1.19 1.36 -11.88
CA PHE A 409 0.48 0.79 -13.04
C PHE A 409 -0.57 1.75 -13.60
N SER A 410 -1.31 2.43 -12.74
CA SER A 410 -2.33 3.41 -13.11
C SER A 410 -1.74 4.68 -13.73
N SER A 411 -0.47 4.97 -13.45
CA SER A 411 0.28 6.10 -14.03
C SER A 411 0.88 5.81 -15.41
N LEU A 412 0.89 4.55 -15.85
CA LEU A 412 1.45 4.17 -17.15
C LEU A 412 0.42 4.43 -18.26
N SER A 413 0.62 5.53 -18.99
CA SER A 413 -0.17 5.82 -20.19
C SER A 413 0.29 4.98 -21.37
N GLU A 414 -0.65 4.39 -22.11
CA GLU A 414 -0.34 3.84 -23.43
C GLU A 414 -0.06 4.99 -24.40
N PRO A 415 0.92 4.84 -25.32
CA PRO A 415 1.04 5.77 -26.42
C PRO A 415 -0.27 5.72 -27.21
N ALA A 416 -0.87 6.89 -27.46
CA ALA A 416 -2.02 6.98 -28.34
C ALA A 416 -1.72 6.20 -29.62
N PRO A 417 -2.64 5.34 -30.12
CA PRO A 417 -2.43 4.63 -31.37
C PRO A 417 -2.06 5.70 -32.39
N THR A 418 -0.83 5.64 -32.89
CA THR A 418 -0.37 6.58 -33.91
C THR A 418 -1.33 6.34 -35.06
N ALA A 419 -2.24 7.29 -35.29
CA ALA A 419 -3.25 7.19 -36.33
C ALA A 419 -2.50 6.72 -37.57
N ALA A 420 -2.76 5.48 -37.99
CA ALA A 420 -2.04 4.88 -39.10
C ALA A 420 -2.07 5.93 -40.20
N PRO A 421 -0.90 6.36 -40.72
CA PRO A 421 -0.81 7.54 -41.58
C PRO A 421 -1.92 7.40 -42.59
N VAL A 422 -2.95 8.26 -42.46
CA VAL A 422 -4.16 8.15 -43.27
C VAL A 422 -3.64 8.16 -44.67
N GLY A 423 -3.66 6.99 -45.29
CA GLY A 423 -3.09 6.82 -46.61
C GLY A 423 -3.85 7.80 -47.45
N LEU A 424 -3.17 8.89 -47.84
CA LEU A 424 -3.59 9.75 -48.92
C LEU A 424 -3.52 8.88 -50.18
N THR A 425 -4.40 7.89 -50.28
CA THR A 425 -4.77 7.31 -51.54
C THR A 425 -5.45 8.45 -52.26
N GLY A 426 -4.68 9.11 -53.11
CA GLY A 426 -5.15 10.13 -54.01
C GLY A 426 -6.27 9.56 -54.87
N SER A 427 -7.51 9.67 -54.39
CA SER A 427 -8.68 9.60 -55.23
C SER A 427 -8.71 10.89 -56.02
N ALA A 428 -8.13 10.82 -57.22
CA ALA A 428 -8.20 11.87 -58.21
C ALA A 428 -9.67 12.32 -58.35
N GLY A 429 -9.89 13.62 -58.12
CA GLY A 429 -11.21 14.20 -57.98
C GLY A 429 -12.13 13.89 -59.16
N LYS A 430 -13.28 13.29 -58.84
CA LYS A 430 -14.51 13.48 -59.61
C LYS A 430 -15.36 14.48 -58.82
N ARG A 431 -15.53 15.68 -59.38
CA ARG A 431 -16.39 16.75 -58.82
C ARG A 431 -17.79 16.17 -58.56
N PRO A 432 -18.37 16.32 -57.36
CA PRO A 432 -19.78 16.03 -57.15
C PRO A 432 -20.65 17.14 -57.76
N ASP A 433 -21.70 16.71 -58.47
CA ASP A 433 -22.73 17.58 -59.02
C ASP A 433 -23.50 18.32 -57.92
N PRO A 434 -23.77 19.63 -58.07
CA PRO A 434 -24.59 20.39 -57.13
C PRO A 434 -26.07 20.10 -57.40
N GLY A 435 -26.62 19.04 -56.80
CA GLY A 435 -28.05 18.77 -56.99
C GLY A 435 -28.56 17.45 -56.44
N SER A 436 -28.52 17.24 -55.13
CA SER A 436 -29.45 16.29 -54.48
C SER A 436 -29.62 16.64 -53.01
N GLY A 437 -30.87 16.84 -52.63
CA GLY A 437 -31.29 17.37 -51.35
C GLY A 437 -30.82 16.58 -50.14
N ILE A 438 -30.71 17.31 -49.04
CA ILE A 438 -30.49 16.81 -47.69
C ILE A 438 -31.78 16.10 -47.24
N PRO A 439 -31.75 14.80 -46.90
CA PRO A 439 -32.75 14.25 -46.00
C PRO A 439 -32.26 14.44 -44.57
N ASP A 440 -33.07 15.12 -43.78
CA ASP A 440 -33.07 15.04 -42.33
C ASP A 440 -33.21 13.57 -41.88
N ASN A 441 -32.61 13.26 -40.73
CA ASN A 441 -32.72 12.03 -39.91
C ASN A 441 -31.65 10.95 -40.09
N VAL A 442 -30.61 11.01 -39.24
CA VAL A 442 -29.95 9.84 -38.61
C VAL A 442 -29.44 10.30 -37.23
N LEU A 443 -30.32 10.54 -36.26
CA LEU A 443 -30.72 9.60 -35.19
C LEU A 443 -29.78 8.42 -34.91
N TRP A 444 -28.98 8.59 -33.85
CA TRP A 444 -28.58 7.61 -32.83
C TRP A 444 -29.05 6.16 -33.04
N ARG A 445 -28.16 5.29 -33.52
CA ARG A 445 -28.19 3.85 -33.28
C ARG A 445 -26.75 3.35 -33.20
N ASP A 446 -26.42 2.83 -32.02
CA ASP A 446 -25.38 1.84 -31.68
C ASP A 446 -24.66 2.23 -30.39
N TRP A 447 -25.42 2.09 -29.29
CA TRP A 447 -24.95 1.80 -27.93
C TRP A 447 -25.88 0.73 -27.35
#